data_AF-A0A2K2CYP7-F1
#
_entry.id   AF-A0A2K2CYP7-F1
#
_cell.length_a   1.000
_cell.length_b   1.000
_cell.length_c   1.000
_cell.angle_alpha   90.00
_cell.angle_beta   90.00
_cell.angle_gamma   90.00
#
_symmetry.space_group_name_H-M   'P 1'
#
loop_
_entity.id
_entity.type
_entity.pdbx_description
1 polymer ?
#
loop_
_entity_poly.entity_id
_entity_poly.type
_entity_poly.pdbx_seq_one_letter_code
_entity_poly.pdbx_strand_id
1 'polypeptide(L)'
;GGEGDGDGGGGLCSGTDKVYRHGPTRLPTKRPSCEAEKPVIRPTAKMGWVVVAPRCFTMQPKAVLGVLLKEHFPGMVLLEGKEEPKVARRWAQYVAQPDFQDRENVVYANKAERVKGEFWLAEGIDDATTARHFEASVKKALSEMFYDARVYAVRKYYAEVKKQRLDKAQCIVTHLEHEQYMQVPPHWCISHLNAWKALVDSWCSPEYVETHGLLRERRLANPSRMHHQESVNLQGYINNYAKAHPDKERLTSFMAVDCALRGKASIVSEYSANSPLEAYATPADHAKVTGYAEVFEEVHGPGADPSQHDLDVEVVVRAGGGMKHGRLVFGNGTIDPSTIPSLPHLKATSTSSSASIHSRPGSRQFSQQEVEGMVAAQVQAQMEAQRQAQDAQIQAQVATQVQAQMQAQMAHMQAQMQAAQRAQYDHLRSYLAATSQEPPTSPPLFDLAFVNLQIEHAPQPSPQTPNCVT
;
A
#
# COMPACT_ATOMS: atom_id res chain seq x y z
N GLY A 1 -48.32 -9.19 3.31
CA GLY A 1 -49.27 -8.20 3.85
C GLY A 1 -49.28 -8.33 5.35
N GLY A 2 -49.19 -7.28 6.15
CA GLY A 2 -49.15 -5.86 5.82
C GLY A 2 -48.36 -5.10 6.90
N GLU A 3 -48.07 -3.86 6.54
CA GLU A 3 -47.31 -2.86 7.27
C GLU A 3 -47.95 -2.45 8.61
N GLY A 4 -47.12 -1.85 9.46
CA GLY A 4 -47.51 -1.15 10.66
C GLY A 4 -46.38 -0.22 11.10
N ASP A 5 -46.35 0.96 10.49
CA ASP A 5 -45.48 2.10 10.84
C ASP A 5 -45.76 2.59 12.27
N GLY A 6 -44.68 2.99 12.95
CA GLY A 6 -44.71 3.68 14.24
C GLY A 6 -43.49 4.60 14.34
N ASP A 7 -43.68 5.84 13.90
CA ASP A 7 -42.74 6.97 14.00
C ASP A 7 -42.63 7.52 15.43
N GLY A 8 -41.50 8.16 15.74
CA GLY A 8 -41.44 9.26 16.70
C GLY A 8 -40.98 8.94 18.12
N GLY A 9 -39.67 8.96 18.36
CA GLY A 9 -39.12 8.94 19.72
C GLY A 9 -37.63 9.22 19.78
N GLY A 10 -37.24 10.46 19.47
CA GLY A 10 -35.86 10.95 19.58
C GLY A 10 -35.31 10.83 21.00
N GLY A 11 -34.55 9.76 21.25
CA GLY A 11 -33.71 9.59 22.43
C GLY A 11 -32.27 9.93 22.12
N LEU A 12 -31.85 11.16 22.45
CA LEU A 12 -30.44 11.53 22.62
C LEU A 12 -29.80 10.61 23.66
N CYS A 13 -29.22 9.48 23.24
CA CYS A 13 -28.41 8.64 24.12
C CYS A 13 -26.93 8.89 23.83
N SER A 14 -26.28 9.46 24.84
CA SER A 14 -24.88 9.84 24.92
C SER A 14 -23.94 8.75 24.38
N GLY A 15 -23.52 8.91 23.12
CA GLY A 15 -22.37 8.21 22.59
C GLY A 15 -21.12 8.80 23.24
N THR A 16 -20.58 8.13 24.26
CA THR A 16 -19.25 8.45 24.78
C THR A 16 -18.27 8.45 23.61
N ASP A 17 -17.72 9.62 23.30
CA ASP A 17 -16.75 9.86 22.24
C ASP A 17 -15.61 8.84 22.30
N LYS A 18 -15.68 7.80 21.46
CA LYS A 18 -14.54 6.91 21.20
C LYS A 18 -13.57 7.63 20.27
N VAL A 19 -12.91 8.66 20.82
CA VAL A 19 -11.68 9.22 20.26
C VAL A 19 -10.70 8.07 20.11
N TYR A 20 -10.10 7.91 18.93
CA TYR A 20 -9.08 6.88 18.70
C TYR A 20 -7.93 7.11 19.68
N ARG A 21 -7.84 6.19 20.63
CA ARG A 21 -6.73 6.05 21.54
C ARG A 21 -5.85 4.97 20.94
N HIS A 22 -4.60 5.31 20.60
CA HIS A 22 -3.67 4.29 20.14
C HIS A 22 -3.30 3.41 21.33
N GLY A 23 -3.84 2.19 21.33
CA GLY A 23 -3.65 1.24 22.40
C GLY A 23 -4.40 1.60 23.69
N PRO A 24 -4.32 0.71 24.69
CA PRO A 24 -4.91 0.93 26.00
C PRO A 24 -4.36 2.22 26.63
N THR A 25 -5.23 2.98 27.30
CA THR A 25 -4.84 4.21 28.03
C THR A 25 -4.52 3.96 29.49
N ARG A 26 -4.81 2.75 29.97
CA ARG A 26 -4.59 2.31 31.35
C ARG A 26 -4.21 0.84 31.31
N LEU A 27 -3.49 0.40 32.32
CA LEU A 27 -3.29 -1.02 32.57
C LEU A 27 -4.64 -1.68 32.88
N PRO A 28 -4.79 -2.99 32.65
CA PRO A 28 -5.97 -3.74 33.07
C PRO A 28 -6.20 -3.57 34.57
N THR A 29 -7.48 -3.46 34.96
CA THR A 29 -7.87 -3.23 36.35
C THR A 29 -7.48 -4.40 37.26
N LYS A 30 -7.40 -5.62 36.73
CA LYS A 30 -6.91 -6.78 37.46
C LYS A 30 -5.38 -6.83 37.35
N ARG A 31 -4.69 -6.48 38.44
CA ARG A 31 -3.25 -6.75 38.62
C ARG A 31 -3.07 -8.19 39.11
N PRO A 32 -1.96 -8.88 38.78
CA PRO A 32 -1.67 -10.21 39.30
C PRO A 32 -1.45 -10.08 40.80
N SER A 33 -2.19 -10.84 41.58
CA SER A 33 -2.05 -10.87 43.04
C SER A 33 -0.97 -11.86 43.50
N CYS A 34 -0.61 -12.82 42.64
CA CYS A 34 0.44 -13.80 42.90
C CYS A 34 1.17 -14.19 41.61
N GLU A 35 2.32 -14.87 41.76
CA GLU A 35 3.17 -15.31 40.63
C GLU A 35 2.41 -16.19 39.63
N ALA A 36 1.50 -17.04 40.11
CA ALA A 36 0.70 -17.92 39.27
C ALA A 36 -0.33 -17.17 38.40
N GLU A 37 -0.63 -15.91 38.68
CA GLU A 37 -1.52 -15.08 37.85
C GLU A 37 -0.74 -14.29 36.78
N LYS A 38 0.59 -14.18 36.89
CA LYS A 38 1.39 -13.39 35.94
C LYS A 38 1.47 -14.04 34.56
N PRO A 39 1.27 -13.29 33.47
CA PRO A 39 1.56 -13.77 32.13
C PRO A 39 3.01 -14.25 32.02
N VAL A 40 3.18 -15.25 31.16
CA VAL A 40 4.49 -15.78 30.79
C VAL A 40 4.80 -15.28 29.39
N ILE A 41 5.82 -14.45 29.28
CA ILE A 41 6.33 -13.94 28.00
C ILE A 41 7.71 -14.51 27.70
N ARG A 42 8.01 -14.59 26.40
CA ARG A 42 9.35 -14.93 25.92
C ARG A 42 9.85 -13.89 24.93
N PRO A 43 11.15 -13.52 25.01
CA PRO A 43 11.78 -12.68 24.02
C PRO A 43 11.79 -13.37 22.65
N THR A 44 11.70 -12.59 21.58
CA THR A 44 11.87 -13.08 20.20
C THR A 44 13.18 -12.59 19.59
N ALA A 45 13.68 -13.34 18.61
CA ALA A 45 14.78 -13.01 17.70
C ALA A 45 15.00 -11.52 17.36
N LYS A 46 13.91 -10.75 17.27
CA LYS A 46 13.90 -9.36 16.81
C LYS A 46 13.69 -8.32 17.90
N MET A 47 13.98 -8.65 19.15
CA MET A 47 13.67 -7.76 20.28
C MET A 47 12.16 -7.51 20.42
N GLY A 48 11.35 -8.53 20.11
CA GLY A 48 9.92 -8.55 20.34
C GLY A 48 9.54 -9.49 21.49
N TRP A 49 8.24 -9.65 21.74
CA TRP A 49 7.71 -10.50 22.79
C TRP A 49 6.66 -11.44 22.23
N VAL A 50 6.62 -12.67 22.74
CA VAL A 50 5.53 -13.63 22.55
C VAL A 50 4.93 -13.93 23.90
N VAL A 51 3.60 -13.85 23.99
CA VAL A 51 2.86 -14.30 25.16
C VAL A 51 2.69 -15.82 25.06
N VAL A 52 3.35 -16.55 25.95
CA VAL A 52 3.27 -18.02 26.05
C VAL A 52 2.01 -18.41 26.84
N ALA A 53 1.72 -17.71 27.92
CA ALA A 53 0.51 -17.88 28.70
C ALA A 53 -0.03 -16.49 29.12
N PRO A 54 -1.21 -16.06 28.64
CA PRO A 54 -1.75 -14.73 28.95
C PRO A 54 -2.19 -14.57 30.41
N ARG A 55 -2.64 -15.66 31.05
CA ARG A 55 -3.16 -15.66 32.43
C ARG A 55 -4.16 -14.51 32.69
N CYS A 56 -3.90 -13.64 33.67
CA CYS A 56 -4.80 -12.53 33.98
C CYS A 56 -4.66 -11.30 33.04
N PHE A 57 -3.67 -11.29 32.15
CA PHE A 57 -3.39 -10.19 31.23
C PHE A 57 -3.71 -10.56 29.78
N THR A 58 -4.62 -9.81 29.17
CA THR A 58 -4.94 -9.93 27.74
C THR A 58 -4.20 -8.92 26.87
N MET A 59 -3.44 -8.00 27.48
CA MET A 59 -2.69 -6.96 26.78
C MET A 59 -1.35 -7.48 26.26
N GLN A 60 -0.98 -7.03 25.06
CA GLN A 60 0.35 -7.30 24.51
C GLN A 60 1.42 -6.58 25.34
N PRO A 61 2.61 -7.18 25.56
CA PRO A 61 3.67 -6.57 26.38
C PRO A 61 4.08 -5.18 25.90
N LYS A 62 4.11 -4.97 24.57
CA LYS A 62 4.36 -3.65 23.98
C LYS A 62 3.33 -2.59 24.42
N ALA A 63 2.06 -2.99 24.56
CA ALA A 63 0.99 -2.09 24.97
C ALA A 63 1.09 -1.74 26.47
N VAL A 64 1.42 -2.71 27.32
CA VAL A 64 1.72 -2.50 28.75
C VAL A 64 2.85 -1.48 28.89
N LEU A 65 3.96 -1.71 28.20
CA LEU A 65 5.12 -0.82 28.23
C LEU A 65 4.78 0.61 27.77
N GLY A 66 3.99 0.74 26.70
CA GLY A 66 3.56 2.05 26.20
C GLY A 66 2.67 2.83 27.18
N VAL A 67 1.91 2.14 28.04
CA VAL A 67 1.14 2.78 29.12
C VAL A 67 2.07 3.23 30.25
N LEU A 68 2.95 2.35 30.73
CA LEU A 68 3.89 2.65 31.80
C LEU A 68 4.81 3.84 31.49
N LEU A 69 5.31 3.92 30.25
CA LEU A 69 6.14 5.06 29.81
C LEU A 69 5.35 6.38 29.81
N LYS A 70 4.06 6.37 29.51
CA LYS A 70 3.21 7.58 29.54
C LYS A 70 2.87 7.97 30.98
N GLU A 71 2.52 6.99 31.81
CA GLU A 71 2.15 7.19 33.22
C GLU A 71 3.32 7.77 34.03
N HIS A 72 4.53 7.25 33.79
CA HIS A 72 5.74 7.67 34.49
C HIS A 72 6.58 8.67 33.69
N PHE A 73 5.97 9.38 32.74
CA PHE A 73 6.67 10.34 31.89
C PHE A 73 7.38 11.42 32.72
N PRO A 74 8.70 11.61 32.60
CA PRO A 74 9.43 12.58 33.42
C PRO A 74 9.21 14.05 33.04
N GLY A 75 8.69 14.34 31.85
CA GLY A 75 8.58 15.72 31.36
C GLY A 75 9.93 16.28 30.88
N MET A 76 10.33 17.43 31.47
CA MET A 76 11.59 18.11 31.17
C MET A 76 12.68 17.62 32.12
N VAL A 77 13.81 17.19 31.58
CA VAL A 77 14.89 16.55 32.34
C VAL A 77 16.20 17.27 32.05
N LEU A 78 16.84 17.76 33.12
CA LEU A 78 18.21 18.23 33.09
C LEU A 78 19.13 17.03 33.31
N LEU A 79 19.95 16.70 32.31
CA LEU A 79 20.97 15.67 32.45
C LEU A 79 22.24 16.30 33.02
N GLU A 80 22.98 15.53 33.81
CA GLU A 80 24.27 15.94 34.33
C GLU A 80 25.20 16.39 33.19
N GLY A 81 25.84 17.56 33.37
CA GLY A 81 26.70 18.17 32.35
C GLY A 81 25.97 18.86 31.19
N LYS A 82 24.65 19.04 31.26
CA LYS A 82 23.90 19.89 30.32
C LYS A 82 23.37 21.12 31.01
N GLU A 83 23.41 22.24 30.29
CA GLU A 83 22.91 23.53 30.80
C GLU A 83 21.39 23.65 30.67
N GLU A 84 20.81 23.07 29.61
CA GLU A 84 19.38 23.18 29.33
C GLU A 84 18.62 21.87 29.56
N PRO A 85 17.45 21.94 30.23
CA PRO A 85 16.58 20.79 30.38
C PRO A 85 16.00 20.40 29.01
N LYS A 86 15.93 19.10 28.74
CA LYS A 86 15.38 18.56 27.48
C LYS A 86 14.23 17.62 27.77
N VAL A 87 13.28 17.55 26.84
CA VAL A 87 12.18 16.58 26.91
C VAL A 87 12.74 15.16 27.04
N ALA A 88 12.18 14.37 27.96
CA ALA A 88 12.54 12.98 28.23
C ALA A 88 12.16 12.03 27.07
N ARG A 89 12.86 12.11 25.95
CA ARG A 89 12.63 11.31 24.73
C ARG A 89 13.40 9.98 24.70
N ARG A 90 14.35 9.78 25.61
CA ARG A 90 15.29 8.67 25.64
C ARG A 90 15.28 8.01 27.01
N TRP A 91 15.61 6.72 27.03
CA TRP A 91 15.64 5.93 28.26
C TRP A 91 16.60 6.49 29.32
N ALA A 92 17.75 7.02 28.90
CA ALA A 92 18.71 7.65 29.82
C ALA A 92 18.10 8.80 30.66
N GLN A 93 17.07 9.48 30.16
CA GLN A 93 16.39 10.54 30.89
C GLN A 93 15.41 10.01 31.94
N TYR A 94 14.92 8.78 31.78
CA TYR A 94 14.16 8.10 32.82
C TYR A 94 15.08 7.60 33.93
N VAL A 95 16.27 7.10 33.56
CA VAL A 95 17.30 6.66 34.51
C VAL A 95 17.81 7.83 35.37
N ALA A 96 18.02 8.99 34.75
CA ALA A 96 18.53 10.18 35.43
C ALA A 96 17.51 10.91 36.32
N GLN A 97 16.27 10.43 36.40
CA GLN A 97 15.20 11.10 37.14
C GLN A 97 14.78 10.29 38.36
N PRO A 98 14.84 10.86 39.57
CA PRO A 98 14.41 10.17 40.77
C PRO A 98 12.92 9.81 40.67
N ASP A 99 12.58 8.69 41.29
CA ASP A 99 11.18 8.32 41.47
C ASP A 99 10.61 8.99 42.71
N PHE A 100 9.29 9.15 42.75
CA PHE A 100 8.59 9.69 43.90
C PHE A 100 7.52 8.69 44.35
N GLN A 101 7.15 8.75 45.63
CA GLN A 101 6.12 7.89 46.21
C GLN A 101 4.83 7.94 45.38
N ASP A 102 4.32 6.76 45.02
CA ASP A 102 2.98 6.63 44.46
C ASP A 102 1.91 6.51 45.56
N ARG A 103 0.67 6.31 45.12
CA ARG A 103 -0.49 6.14 46.02
C ARG A 103 -0.40 4.89 46.89
N GLU A 104 0.43 3.92 46.53
CA GLU A 104 0.65 2.67 47.24
C GLU A 104 1.93 2.73 48.12
N ASN A 105 2.55 3.92 48.24
CA ASN A 105 3.81 4.18 48.93
C ASN A 105 5.01 3.36 48.40
N VAL A 106 4.94 2.86 47.17
CA VAL A 106 6.06 2.19 46.52
C VAL A 106 7.01 3.25 45.98
N VAL A 107 8.32 3.05 46.17
CA VAL A 107 9.38 3.96 45.68
C VAL A 107 10.46 3.13 45.03
N TYR A 108 10.85 3.54 43.82
CA TYR A 108 12.00 2.99 43.11
C TYR A 108 13.19 3.96 43.16
N ALA A 109 14.38 3.51 42.76
CA ALA A 109 15.56 4.38 42.72
C ALA A 109 15.40 5.53 41.71
N ASN A 110 14.75 5.25 40.57
CA ASN A 110 14.50 6.21 39.49
C ASN A 110 13.28 5.78 38.67
N LYS A 111 12.81 6.67 37.79
CA LYS A 111 11.63 6.40 36.94
C LYS A 111 11.83 5.21 35.99
N ALA A 112 13.06 4.93 35.57
CA ALA A 112 13.34 3.76 34.74
C ALA A 112 13.16 2.45 35.52
N GLU A 113 13.65 2.38 36.75
CA GLU A 113 13.46 1.22 37.64
C GLU A 113 11.99 1.02 38.02
N ARG A 114 11.22 2.10 38.17
CA ARG A 114 9.76 2.01 38.35
C ARG A 114 9.08 1.37 37.15
N VAL A 115 9.36 1.85 35.93
CA VAL A 115 8.78 1.28 34.70
C VAL A 115 9.20 -0.19 34.55
N LYS A 116 10.46 -0.52 34.83
CA LYS A 116 10.97 -1.91 34.78
C LYS A 116 10.27 -2.79 35.82
N GLY A 117 10.19 -2.33 37.07
CA GLY A 117 9.57 -3.05 38.17
C GLY A 117 8.08 -3.32 37.93
N GLU A 118 7.31 -2.32 37.50
CA GLU A 118 5.89 -2.50 37.19
C GLU A 118 5.66 -3.37 35.95
N PHE A 119 6.57 -3.34 34.98
CA PHE A 119 6.52 -4.23 33.81
C PHE A 119 6.72 -5.70 34.22
N TRP A 120 7.65 -6.01 35.12
CA TRP A 120 7.86 -7.37 35.63
C TRP A 120 6.90 -7.80 36.75
N LEU A 121 6.31 -6.86 37.48
CA LEU A 121 5.13 -7.18 38.29
C LEU A 121 3.99 -7.68 37.41
N ALA A 122 3.90 -7.17 36.18
CA ALA A 122 3.00 -7.68 35.17
C ALA A 122 3.50 -8.94 34.45
N GLU A 123 4.76 -9.40 34.55
CA GLU A 123 5.35 -10.44 33.66
C GLU A 123 6.42 -11.33 34.34
N GLY A 124 6.39 -12.65 34.13
CA GLY A 124 7.06 -13.62 35.01
C GLY A 124 8.53 -14.05 34.77
N ILE A 125 9.39 -13.32 34.05
CA ILE A 125 10.81 -13.73 33.89
C ILE A 125 11.75 -12.50 33.80
N ASP A 126 12.77 -12.41 34.64
CA ASP A 126 13.88 -11.43 34.54
C ASP A 126 15.22 -12.16 34.40
N ASP A 127 15.70 -12.32 33.17
CA ASP A 127 17.04 -12.82 32.85
C ASP A 127 17.82 -11.81 31.97
N ALA A 128 19.14 -12.02 31.80
CA ALA A 128 19.99 -11.09 31.06
C ALA A 128 19.56 -10.89 29.58
N THR A 129 19.05 -11.94 28.94
CA THR A 129 18.53 -11.88 27.56
C THR A 129 17.28 -11.01 27.53
N THR A 130 16.40 -11.21 28.50
CA THR A 130 15.12 -10.55 28.68
C THR A 130 15.30 -9.06 29.00
N ALA A 131 16.29 -8.70 29.81
CA ALA A 131 16.67 -7.30 30.07
C ALA A 131 17.10 -6.56 28.79
N ARG A 132 17.89 -7.21 27.91
CA ARG A 132 18.28 -6.62 26.62
C ARG A 132 17.08 -6.39 25.70
N HIS A 133 16.14 -7.33 25.66
CA HIS A 133 14.91 -7.21 24.89
C HIS A 133 13.99 -6.11 25.43
N PHE A 134 13.93 -5.97 26.75
CA PHE A 134 13.21 -4.90 27.44
C PHE A 134 13.74 -3.52 27.03
N GLU A 135 15.05 -3.29 27.14
CA GLU A 135 15.62 -2.01 26.73
C GLU A 135 15.38 -1.67 25.25
N ALA A 136 15.51 -2.65 24.37
CA ALA A 136 15.25 -2.46 22.95
C ALA A 136 13.75 -2.12 22.69
N SER A 137 12.85 -2.77 23.42
CA SER A 137 11.41 -2.50 23.38
C SER A 137 11.09 -1.09 23.89
N VAL A 138 11.73 -0.66 24.99
CA VAL A 138 11.60 0.69 25.56
C VAL A 138 12.03 1.75 24.56
N LYS A 139 13.23 1.60 23.95
CA LYS A 139 13.76 2.55 22.96
C LYS A 139 12.79 2.71 21.78
N LYS A 140 12.20 1.60 21.32
CA LYS A 140 11.19 1.61 20.25
C LYS A 140 9.88 2.27 20.70
N ALA A 141 9.36 1.89 21.86
CA ALA A 141 8.11 2.43 22.40
C ALA A 141 8.19 3.94 22.65
N LEU A 142 9.32 4.44 23.17
CA LEU A 142 9.57 5.88 23.34
C LEU A 142 9.55 6.63 22.00
N SER A 143 10.17 6.07 20.96
CA SER A 143 10.15 6.70 19.62
C SER A 143 8.73 6.77 19.05
N GLU A 144 7.93 5.72 19.22
CA GLU A 144 6.54 5.65 18.73
C GLU A 144 5.60 6.55 19.57
N MET A 145 5.83 6.64 20.88
CA MET A 145 4.99 7.41 21.82
C MET A 145 4.79 8.86 21.39
N PHE A 146 5.85 9.56 20.99
CA PHE A 146 5.76 10.97 20.59
C PHE A 146 5.16 11.15 19.19
N TYR A 147 5.42 10.22 18.28
CA TYR A 147 4.76 10.20 16.98
C TYR A 147 3.24 10.03 17.15
N ASP A 148 2.83 9.08 17.97
CA ASP A 148 1.43 8.82 18.30
C ASP A 148 0.79 10.02 19.02
N ALA A 149 1.55 10.71 19.88
CA ALA A 149 1.09 11.92 20.57
C ALA A 149 0.70 13.03 19.59
N ARG A 150 1.52 13.25 18.54
CA ARG A 150 1.24 14.23 17.49
C ARG A 150 -0.06 13.88 16.76
N VAL A 151 -0.17 12.64 16.28
CA VAL A 151 -1.37 12.17 15.54
C VAL A 151 -2.63 12.21 16.42
N TYR A 152 -2.50 11.87 17.70
CA TYR A 152 -3.56 12.01 18.69
C TYR A 152 -4.04 13.46 18.82
N ALA A 153 -3.10 14.41 18.95
CA ALA A 153 -3.43 15.83 19.06
C ALA A 153 -4.17 16.35 17.83
N VAL A 154 -3.75 15.98 16.61
CA VAL A 154 -4.48 16.30 15.38
C VAL A 154 -5.94 15.85 15.46
N ARG A 155 -6.16 14.57 15.77
CA ARG A 155 -7.51 14.03 15.85
C ARG A 155 -8.34 14.72 16.92
N LYS A 156 -7.75 14.92 18.10
CA LYS A 156 -8.42 15.55 19.25
C LYS A 156 -8.84 16.98 18.92
N TYR A 157 -7.95 17.77 18.31
CA TYR A 157 -8.26 19.12 17.87
C TYR A 157 -9.42 19.16 16.87
N TYR A 158 -9.39 18.31 15.85
CA TYR A 158 -10.48 18.30 14.88
C TYR A 158 -11.81 17.84 15.47
N ALA A 159 -11.79 16.83 16.36
CA ALA A 159 -12.99 16.34 17.02
C ALA A 159 -13.57 17.37 18.01
N GLU A 160 -12.73 17.94 18.87
CA GLU A 160 -13.19 18.78 19.99
C GLU A 160 -13.35 20.25 19.59
N VAL A 161 -12.46 20.79 18.74
CA VAL A 161 -12.45 22.21 18.34
C VAL A 161 -13.18 22.41 17.02
N LYS A 162 -12.79 21.68 15.96
CA LYS A 162 -13.43 21.83 14.63
C LYS A 162 -14.76 21.09 14.51
N LYS A 163 -15.12 20.23 15.47
CA LYS A 163 -16.31 19.35 15.43
C LYS A 163 -16.39 18.50 14.15
N GLN A 164 -15.24 18.10 13.63
CA GLN A 164 -15.09 17.31 12.41
C GLN A 164 -14.37 15.99 12.70
N ARG A 165 -14.82 14.92 12.05
CA ARG A 165 -14.17 13.61 12.15
C ARG A 165 -13.15 13.44 11.03
N LEU A 166 -11.89 13.28 11.41
CA LEU A 166 -10.84 12.82 10.50
C LEU A 166 -10.64 11.31 10.65
N ASP A 167 -10.41 10.64 9.53
CA ASP A 167 -9.89 9.28 9.55
C ASP A 167 -8.41 9.25 9.97
N LYS A 168 -7.87 8.05 10.18
CA LYS A 168 -6.49 7.87 10.63
C LYS A 168 -5.47 8.34 9.59
N ALA A 169 -5.71 8.07 8.31
CA ALA A 169 -4.78 8.41 7.24
C ALA A 169 -4.66 9.93 7.11
N GLN A 170 -5.78 10.64 7.22
CA GLN A 170 -5.85 12.10 7.26
C GLN A 170 -5.13 12.65 8.49
N CYS A 171 -5.38 12.12 9.69
CA CYS A 171 -4.69 12.57 10.91
C CYS A 171 -3.16 12.45 10.83
N ILE A 172 -2.65 11.44 10.11
CA ILE A 172 -1.20 11.20 9.94
C ILE A 172 -0.56 12.28 9.06
N VAL A 173 -1.27 12.76 8.05
CA VAL A 173 -0.73 13.72 7.07
C VAL A 173 -0.99 15.17 7.46
N THR A 174 -2.02 15.45 8.26
CA THR A 174 -2.31 16.81 8.71
C THR A 174 -1.27 17.30 9.71
N HIS A 175 -0.82 18.53 9.52
CA HIS A 175 0.01 19.26 10.47
C HIS A 175 -0.82 20.40 11.08
N LEU A 176 -0.84 20.50 12.41
CA LEU A 176 -1.46 21.63 13.09
C LEU A 176 -0.46 22.77 13.27
N GLU A 177 -0.99 23.98 13.46
CA GLU A 177 -0.21 25.12 13.94
C GLU A 177 0.17 24.95 15.42
N HIS A 178 1.21 25.67 15.85
CA HIS A 178 1.70 25.61 17.24
C HIS A 178 0.57 25.86 18.25
N GLU A 179 -0.23 26.92 18.07
CA GLU A 179 -1.34 27.28 18.96
C GLU A 179 -2.43 26.21 19.03
N GLN A 180 -2.70 25.53 17.91
CA GLN A 180 -3.69 24.48 17.81
C GLN A 180 -3.26 23.25 18.60
N TYR A 181 -1.97 22.87 18.53
CA TYR A 181 -1.43 21.78 19.35
C TYR A 181 -1.49 22.10 20.85
N MET A 182 -1.27 23.36 21.24
CA MET A 182 -1.29 23.78 22.65
C MET A 182 -2.68 23.68 23.29
N GLN A 183 -3.77 23.67 22.50
CA GLN A 183 -5.14 23.49 23.00
C GLN A 183 -5.46 22.05 23.40
N VAL A 184 -4.70 21.07 22.89
CA VAL A 184 -5.06 19.64 23.00
C VAL A 184 -3.92 18.78 23.56
N PRO A 185 -3.33 19.12 24.72
CA PRO A 185 -2.30 18.28 25.33
C PRO A 185 -2.86 16.88 25.65
N PRO A 186 -2.08 15.81 25.39
CA PRO A 186 -2.43 14.46 25.82
C PRO A 186 -2.52 14.37 27.34
N HIS A 187 -3.46 13.57 27.86
CA HIS A 187 -3.72 13.47 29.30
C HIS A 187 -2.48 13.18 30.15
N TRP A 188 -1.58 12.32 29.66
CA TRP A 188 -0.34 11.95 30.34
C TRP A 188 0.73 13.07 30.33
N CYS A 189 0.55 14.11 29.52
CA CYS A 189 1.46 15.25 29.42
C CYS A 189 0.87 16.53 30.02
N ILE A 190 -0.36 16.51 30.55
CA ILE A 190 -1.02 17.70 31.12
C ILE A 190 -0.24 18.26 32.32
N SER A 191 0.37 17.39 33.14
CA SER A 191 1.26 17.80 34.24
C SER A 191 2.63 18.32 33.79
N HIS A 192 2.93 18.23 32.49
CA HIS A 192 4.25 18.54 31.91
C HIS A 192 4.12 19.48 30.70
N LEU A 193 3.39 20.59 30.83
CA LEU A 193 3.12 21.51 29.71
C LEU A 193 4.39 22.10 29.07
N ASN A 194 5.45 22.34 29.84
CA ASN A 194 6.73 22.78 29.26
C ASN A 194 7.34 21.71 28.34
N ALA A 195 7.21 20.44 28.70
CA ALA A 195 7.63 19.33 27.85
C ALA A 195 6.74 19.24 26.61
N TRP A 196 5.42 19.40 26.77
CA TRP A 196 4.48 19.46 25.65
C TRP A 196 4.85 20.58 24.66
N LYS A 197 5.05 21.80 25.15
CA LYS A 197 5.46 22.94 24.33
C LYS A 197 6.75 22.63 23.55
N ALA A 198 7.78 22.10 24.21
CA ALA A 198 9.03 21.74 23.54
C ALA A 198 8.87 20.60 22.51
N LEU A 199 7.89 19.70 22.67
CA LEU A 199 7.52 18.74 21.62
C LEU A 199 6.89 19.46 20.43
N VAL A 200 5.93 20.34 20.68
CA VAL A 200 5.22 21.13 19.65
C VAL A 200 6.18 22.02 18.87
N ASP A 201 7.06 22.75 19.56
CA ASP A 201 8.12 23.57 18.95
C ASP A 201 8.96 22.75 17.96
N SER A 202 9.31 21.51 18.34
CA SER A 202 10.10 20.63 17.47
C SER A 202 9.33 20.08 16.27
N TRP A 203 8.01 19.93 16.37
CA TRP A 203 7.19 19.47 15.24
C TRP A 203 6.88 20.61 14.28
N CYS A 204 6.74 21.83 14.80
CA CYS A 204 6.48 23.03 14.01
C CYS A 204 7.76 23.66 13.46
N SER A 205 8.95 23.09 13.71
CA SER A 205 10.18 23.63 13.15
C SER A 205 10.24 23.41 11.63
N PRO A 206 10.80 24.37 10.86
CA PRO A 206 10.94 24.23 9.41
C PRO A 206 11.68 22.95 9.00
N GLU A 207 12.77 22.62 9.70
CA GLU A 207 13.54 21.39 9.47
C GLU A 207 12.70 20.12 9.63
N TYR A 208 11.83 20.06 10.65
CA TYR A 208 10.98 18.90 10.87
C TYR A 208 9.96 18.76 9.75
N VAL A 209 9.29 19.86 9.36
CA VAL A 209 8.27 19.87 8.31
C VAL A 209 8.87 19.41 6.97
N GLU A 210 10.03 19.95 6.60
CA GLU A 210 10.75 19.58 5.37
C GLU A 210 11.19 18.11 5.40
N THR A 211 11.88 17.68 6.46
CA THR A 211 12.36 16.30 6.60
C THR A 211 11.20 15.31 6.59
N HIS A 212 10.10 15.63 7.29
CA HIS A 212 8.91 14.79 7.32
C HIS A 212 8.21 14.73 5.95
N GLY A 213 8.20 15.84 5.20
CA GLY A 213 7.74 15.93 3.81
C GLY A 213 8.52 15.02 2.87
N LEU A 214 9.85 15.17 2.83
CA LEU A 214 10.74 14.34 2.00
C LEU A 214 10.63 12.84 2.34
N LEU A 215 10.57 12.49 3.63
CA LEU A 215 10.36 11.10 4.06
C LEU A 215 9.00 10.56 3.64
N ARG A 216 7.97 11.41 3.57
CA ARG A 216 6.64 11.03 3.07
C ARG A 216 6.68 10.80 1.57
N GLU A 217 7.26 11.71 0.79
CA GLU A 217 7.43 11.55 -0.66
C GLU A 217 8.18 10.27 -0.98
N ARG A 218 9.27 9.99 -0.25
CA ARG A 218 10.02 8.74 -0.40
C ARG A 218 9.20 7.48 -0.09
N ARG A 219 8.27 7.55 0.86
CA ARG A 219 7.35 6.43 1.17
C ARG A 219 6.29 6.27 0.09
N LEU A 220 5.76 7.36 -0.46
CA LEU A 220 4.78 7.33 -1.55
C LEU A 220 5.40 6.83 -2.86
N ALA A 221 6.64 7.25 -3.15
CA ALA A 221 7.43 6.78 -4.29
C ALA A 221 7.92 5.33 -4.13
N ASN A 222 7.68 4.69 -2.98
CA ASN A 222 8.06 3.31 -2.74
C ASN A 222 6.93 2.58 -1.97
N PRO A 223 5.83 2.20 -2.65
CA PRO A 223 4.67 1.55 -2.04
C PRO A 223 4.98 0.18 -1.41
N SER A 224 6.20 -0.33 -1.59
CA SER A 224 6.64 -1.62 -1.05
C SER A 224 6.89 -1.57 0.45
N ARG A 225 5.82 -1.66 1.25
CA ARG A 225 5.86 -2.05 2.67
C ARG A 225 4.49 -2.34 3.29
N MET A 226 3.48 -2.71 2.51
CA MET A 226 2.23 -3.25 3.08
C MET A 226 2.45 -4.71 3.51
N HIS A 227 3.15 -4.92 4.63
CA HIS A 227 3.06 -6.22 5.29
C HIS A 227 1.67 -6.34 5.88
N HIS A 228 0.86 -7.28 5.38
CA HIS A 228 -0.53 -7.49 5.81
C HIS A 228 -0.63 -8.19 7.18
N GLN A 229 0.49 -8.29 7.90
CA GLN A 229 0.58 -8.75 9.30
C GLN A 229 -0.01 -7.75 10.31
N GLU A 230 -0.45 -6.58 9.85
CA GLU A 230 -0.94 -5.51 10.73
C GLU A 230 0.07 -5.21 11.86
N SER A 231 -0.40 -5.03 13.11
CA SER A 231 0.50 -4.80 14.26
C SER A 231 1.02 -6.08 14.92
N VAL A 232 0.73 -7.27 14.37
CA VAL A 232 1.13 -8.55 14.96
C VAL A 232 2.42 -9.07 14.34
N ASN A 233 3.14 -9.92 15.07
CA ASN A 233 4.26 -10.70 14.54
C ASN A 233 3.72 -11.89 13.72
N LEU A 234 4.62 -12.63 13.03
CA LEU A 234 4.20 -13.78 12.21
C LEU A 234 3.41 -14.83 13.02
N GLN A 235 3.81 -15.10 14.27
CA GLN A 235 3.07 -16.05 15.11
C GLN A 235 1.64 -15.58 15.40
N GLY A 236 1.47 -14.28 15.65
CA GLY A 236 0.17 -13.66 15.79
C GLY A 236 -0.63 -13.73 14.50
N TYR A 237 0.01 -13.61 13.35
CA TYR A 237 -0.63 -13.81 12.05
C TYR A 237 -1.11 -15.26 11.86
N ILE A 238 -0.28 -16.26 12.17
CA ILE A 238 -0.67 -17.69 12.13
C ILE A 238 -1.88 -17.94 13.05
N ASN A 239 -1.86 -17.37 14.26
CA ASN A 239 -2.98 -17.50 15.19
C ASN A 239 -4.25 -16.81 14.68
N ASN A 240 -4.13 -15.67 14.00
CA ASN A 240 -5.28 -14.99 13.39
C ASN A 240 -5.82 -15.77 12.19
N TYR A 241 -4.95 -16.39 11.40
CA TYR A 241 -5.34 -17.25 10.29
C TYR A 241 -6.11 -18.48 10.79
N ALA A 242 -5.57 -19.21 11.77
CA ALA A 242 -6.23 -20.37 12.35
C ALA A 242 -7.60 -20.04 12.98
N LYS A 243 -7.80 -18.79 13.46
CA LYS A 243 -9.10 -18.33 13.95
C LYS A 243 -10.08 -18.02 12.82
N ALA A 244 -9.59 -17.50 11.69
CA ALA A 244 -10.42 -17.15 10.54
C ALA A 244 -10.79 -18.37 9.69
N HIS A 245 -9.94 -19.40 9.70
CA HIS A 245 -10.10 -20.63 8.93
C HIS A 245 -10.00 -21.86 9.85
N PRO A 246 -11.03 -22.12 10.68
CA PRO A 246 -11.00 -23.16 11.71
C PRO A 246 -11.00 -24.59 11.16
N ASP A 247 -11.40 -24.76 9.91
CA ASP A 247 -11.45 -26.00 9.14
C ASP A 247 -10.09 -26.36 8.50
N LYS A 248 -9.11 -25.46 8.55
CA LYS A 248 -7.82 -25.62 7.90
C LYS A 248 -6.71 -25.98 8.87
N GLU A 249 -5.70 -26.68 8.36
CA GLU A 249 -4.49 -26.94 9.10
C GLU A 249 -3.75 -25.65 9.45
N ARG A 250 -2.98 -25.71 10.53
CA ARG A 250 -2.17 -24.59 10.98
C ARG A 250 -1.04 -24.33 9.98
N LEU A 251 -0.93 -23.09 9.51
CA LEU A 251 0.13 -22.69 8.58
C LEU A 251 1.53 -22.99 9.13
N THR A 252 2.38 -23.54 8.26
CA THR A 252 3.84 -23.54 8.44
C THR A 252 4.38 -22.11 8.38
N SER A 253 5.59 -21.89 8.90
CA SER A 253 6.20 -20.56 8.89
C SER A 253 6.48 -20.04 7.48
N PHE A 254 6.74 -20.91 6.48
CA PHE A 254 6.86 -20.51 5.08
C PHE A 254 5.51 -19.99 4.54
N MET A 255 4.46 -20.81 4.63
CA MET A 255 3.12 -20.44 4.15
C MET A 255 2.61 -19.16 4.83
N ALA A 256 2.92 -18.99 6.12
CA ALA A 256 2.54 -17.79 6.85
C ALA A 256 3.23 -16.52 6.31
N VAL A 257 4.51 -16.61 5.90
CA VAL A 257 5.21 -15.46 5.31
C VAL A 257 4.61 -15.14 3.94
N ASP A 258 4.37 -16.14 3.10
CA ASP A 258 3.71 -15.96 1.80
C ASP A 258 2.33 -15.28 1.97
N CYS A 259 1.45 -15.89 2.77
CA CYS A 259 0.11 -15.37 3.02
C CYS A 259 0.15 -13.92 3.53
N ALA A 260 1.10 -13.60 4.41
CA ALA A 260 1.28 -12.25 4.94
C ALA A 260 1.77 -11.21 3.90
N LEU A 261 2.40 -11.65 2.82
CA LEU A 261 2.79 -10.80 1.69
C LEU A 261 1.65 -10.59 0.70
N ARG A 262 0.72 -11.55 0.59
CA ARG A 262 -0.44 -11.48 -0.29
C ARG A 262 -1.65 -10.79 0.33
N GLY A 263 -1.87 -10.93 1.63
CA GLY A 263 -3.08 -10.37 2.23
C GLY A 263 -3.28 -10.58 3.72
N LYS A 264 -4.39 -10.06 4.22
CA LYS A 264 -4.79 -10.22 5.62
C LYS A 264 -5.21 -11.66 5.89
N ALA A 265 -4.93 -12.14 7.09
CA ALA A 265 -5.21 -13.52 7.50
C ALA A 265 -6.67 -13.96 7.28
N SER A 266 -7.63 -13.03 7.38
CA SER A 266 -9.06 -13.33 7.23
C SER A 266 -9.56 -13.53 5.80
N ILE A 267 -8.81 -13.08 4.79
CA ILE A 267 -9.24 -13.09 3.37
C ILE A 267 -8.27 -13.79 2.43
N VAL A 268 -7.04 -14.03 2.88
CA VAL A 268 -5.99 -14.60 2.04
C VAL A 268 -6.28 -16.07 1.75
N SER A 269 -6.11 -16.47 0.48
CA SER A 269 -6.13 -17.87 0.07
C SER A 269 -4.84 -18.58 0.52
N GLU A 270 -4.86 -19.91 0.54
CA GLU A 270 -3.64 -20.69 0.80
C GLU A 270 -2.57 -20.47 -0.27
N TYR A 271 -1.34 -20.85 0.07
CA TYR A 271 -0.21 -20.80 -0.84
C TYR A 271 -0.47 -21.70 -2.06
N SER A 272 -0.04 -21.22 -3.23
CA SER A 272 0.05 -22.01 -4.46
C SER A 272 1.35 -21.66 -5.15
N ALA A 273 2.11 -22.68 -5.57
CA ALA A 273 3.35 -22.51 -6.32
C ALA A 273 3.15 -21.73 -7.63
N ASN A 274 1.94 -21.77 -8.20
CA ASN A 274 1.59 -21.09 -9.44
C ASN A 274 0.88 -19.75 -9.21
N SER A 275 1.05 -19.14 -8.03
CA SER A 275 0.42 -17.84 -7.74
C SER A 275 0.99 -16.77 -8.68
N PRO A 276 0.12 -16.07 -9.43
CA PRO A 276 0.57 -15.07 -10.39
C PRO A 276 1.05 -13.79 -9.68
N LEU A 277 1.74 -12.92 -10.41
CA LEU A 277 2.34 -11.69 -9.87
C LEU A 277 1.29 -10.79 -9.19
N GLU A 278 0.09 -10.74 -9.77
CA GLU A 278 -1.06 -9.95 -9.34
C GLU A 278 -1.61 -10.38 -7.97
N ALA A 279 -1.26 -11.58 -7.50
CA ALA A 279 -1.64 -12.05 -6.17
C ALA A 279 -0.85 -11.37 -5.04
N TYR A 280 0.22 -10.64 -5.37
CA TYR A 280 1.11 -9.98 -4.43
C TYR A 280 0.98 -8.46 -4.49
N ALA A 281 1.18 -7.79 -3.36
CA ALA A 281 1.16 -6.33 -3.30
C ALA A 281 2.28 -5.68 -4.15
N THR A 282 3.39 -6.39 -4.37
CA THR A 282 4.54 -5.87 -5.13
C THR A 282 5.25 -6.99 -5.89
N PRO A 283 5.86 -6.70 -7.07
CA PRO A 283 6.67 -7.67 -7.79
C PRO A 283 7.87 -8.17 -6.98
N ALA A 284 8.41 -7.30 -6.12
CA ALA A 284 9.49 -7.65 -5.22
C ALA A 284 9.10 -8.68 -4.16
N ASP A 285 7.82 -8.77 -3.79
CA ASP A 285 7.35 -9.77 -2.82
C ASP A 285 7.13 -11.13 -3.48
N HIS A 286 6.56 -11.16 -4.70
CA HIS A 286 6.49 -12.37 -5.52
C HIS A 286 7.87 -12.96 -5.76
N ALA A 287 8.83 -12.15 -6.21
CA ALA A 287 10.20 -12.59 -6.48
C ALA A 287 10.91 -13.20 -5.26
N LYS A 288 10.58 -12.76 -4.03
CA LYS A 288 11.15 -13.36 -2.81
C LYS A 288 10.58 -14.74 -2.52
N VAL A 289 9.28 -14.93 -2.74
CA VAL A 289 8.62 -16.23 -2.50
C VAL A 289 9.09 -17.23 -3.55
N THR A 290 9.06 -16.84 -4.83
CA THR A 290 9.51 -17.68 -5.94
C THR A 290 10.99 -18.02 -5.81
N GLY A 291 11.86 -17.04 -5.53
CA GLY A 291 13.29 -17.29 -5.34
C GLY A 291 13.61 -18.13 -4.10
N TYR A 292 12.76 -18.13 -3.07
CA TYR A 292 12.89 -19.09 -1.97
C TYR A 292 12.49 -20.50 -2.43
N ALA A 293 11.37 -20.65 -3.13
CA ALA A 293 10.88 -21.94 -3.61
C ALA A 293 11.86 -22.62 -4.58
N GLU A 294 12.47 -21.86 -5.50
CA GLU A 294 13.50 -22.36 -6.42
C GLU A 294 14.71 -22.91 -5.66
N VAL A 295 15.26 -22.14 -4.71
CA VAL A 295 16.40 -22.59 -3.89
C VAL A 295 16.01 -23.74 -2.97
N PHE A 296 14.77 -23.77 -2.50
CA PHE A 296 14.26 -24.87 -1.69
C PHE A 296 14.29 -26.18 -2.47
N GLU A 297 13.84 -26.17 -3.72
CA GLU A 297 13.92 -27.31 -4.63
C GLU A 297 15.36 -27.72 -4.93
N GLU A 298 16.29 -26.76 -5.12
CA GLU A 298 17.71 -27.08 -5.30
C GLU A 298 18.33 -27.79 -4.08
N VAL A 299 17.91 -27.43 -2.86
CA VAL A 299 18.44 -28.00 -1.60
C VAL A 299 17.79 -29.34 -1.26
N HIS A 300 16.48 -29.45 -1.41
CA HIS A 300 15.69 -30.61 -0.97
C HIS A 300 15.37 -31.61 -2.09
N GLY A 301 15.66 -31.25 -3.34
CA GLY A 301 15.52 -32.10 -4.52
C GLY A 301 14.31 -31.73 -5.39
N PRO A 302 14.28 -32.22 -6.64
CA PRO A 302 13.24 -31.89 -7.61
C PRO A 302 11.83 -32.23 -7.10
N GLY A 303 10.90 -31.27 -7.23
CA GLY A 303 9.52 -31.41 -6.78
C GLY A 303 9.30 -31.28 -5.27
N ALA A 304 10.31 -30.90 -4.48
CA ALA A 304 10.14 -30.63 -3.06
C ALA A 304 9.20 -29.42 -2.84
N ASP A 305 8.12 -29.63 -2.07
CA ASP A 305 7.12 -28.58 -1.82
C ASP A 305 7.45 -27.78 -0.55
N PRO A 306 7.82 -26.49 -0.65
CA PRO A 306 8.12 -25.66 0.50
C PRO A 306 6.91 -25.42 1.42
N SER A 307 5.68 -25.64 0.96
CA SER A 307 4.47 -25.45 1.77
C SER A 307 4.41 -26.39 2.98
N GLN A 308 5.00 -27.58 2.85
CA GLN A 308 5.00 -28.64 3.85
C GLN A 308 6.08 -28.47 4.93
N HIS A 309 6.93 -27.44 4.81
CA HIS A 309 8.07 -27.24 5.69
C HIS A 309 8.02 -25.87 6.37
N ASP A 310 8.57 -25.81 7.58
CA ASP A 310 8.95 -24.55 8.18
C ASP A 310 10.10 -23.88 7.41
N LEU A 311 10.29 -22.58 7.62
CA LEU A 311 11.33 -21.79 6.97
C LEU A 311 12.71 -22.39 7.22
N ASP A 312 13.35 -22.81 6.13
CA ASP A 312 14.72 -23.30 6.14
C ASP A 312 15.68 -22.10 6.13
N VAL A 313 16.44 -21.97 7.22
CA VAL A 313 17.37 -20.85 7.42
C VAL A 313 18.47 -20.82 6.35
N GLU A 314 18.97 -21.97 5.91
CA GLU A 314 20.01 -22.03 4.90
C GLU A 314 19.46 -21.58 3.54
N VAL A 315 18.28 -22.08 3.17
CA VAL A 315 17.58 -21.68 1.94
C VAL A 315 17.32 -20.18 1.93
N VAL A 316 16.84 -19.59 3.03
CA VAL A 316 16.63 -18.13 3.13
C VAL A 316 17.94 -17.37 2.91
N VAL A 317 19.05 -17.85 3.46
CA VAL A 317 20.35 -17.18 3.35
C VAL A 317 20.92 -17.33 1.94
N ARG A 318 20.77 -18.50 1.29
CA ARG A 318 21.17 -18.76 -0.09
C ARG A 318 20.34 -17.93 -1.09
N ALA A 319 19.01 -17.94 -0.98
CA ALA A 319 18.12 -17.14 -1.81
C ALA A 319 18.33 -15.61 -1.62
N GLY A 320 18.75 -15.20 -0.42
CA GLY A 320 18.95 -13.80 -0.07
C GLY A 320 20.36 -13.27 -0.22
N GLY A 321 21.34 -14.11 -0.56
CA GLY A 321 22.75 -13.74 -0.57
C GLY A 321 23.24 -13.20 0.77
N GLY A 322 22.80 -13.77 1.89
CA GLY A 322 23.19 -13.31 3.23
C GLY A 322 22.22 -12.32 3.91
N MET A 323 22.63 -11.87 5.09
CA MET A 323 21.98 -10.75 5.78
C MET A 323 22.50 -9.41 5.25
N LYS A 324 21.60 -8.51 4.86
CA LYS A 324 21.96 -7.13 4.48
C LYS A 324 21.41 -6.15 5.52
N HIS A 325 22.31 -5.35 6.11
CA HIS A 325 22.01 -4.48 7.26
C HIS A 325 21.35 -5.24 8.43
N GLY A 326 21.82 -6.46 8.70
CA GLY A 326 21.28 -7.33 9.75
C GLY A 326 19.87 -7.86 9.48
N ARG A 327 19.45 -7.97 8.21
CA ARG A 327 18.12 -8.47 7.83
C ARG A 327 18.21 -9.52 6.73
N LEU A 328 17.47 -10.61 6.91
CA LEU A 328 17.20 -11.61 5.88
C LEU A 328 16.32 -11.05 4.77
N VAL A 329 16.40 -11.65 3.58
CA VAL A 329 15.55 -11.29 2.43
C VAL A 329 14.09 -11.71 2.66
N PHE A 330 13.91 -12.84 3.33
CA PHE A 330 12.65 -13.53 3.57
C PHE A 330 12.60 -13.98 5.04
N GLY A 331 11.41 -14.18 5.62
CA GLY A 331 11.29 -14.72 6.98
C GLY A 331 12.03 -13.93 8.08
N ASN A 332 12.31 -12.63 7.86
CA ASN A 332 13.13 -11.91 8.81
C ASN A 332 12.40 -11.82 10.16
N GLY A 333 13.03 -12.27 11.25
CA GLY A 333 12.51 -12.21 12.63
C GLY A 333 11.58 -13.33 13.04
N THR A 334 11.43 -14.33 12.17
CA THR A 334 10.78 -15.60 12.48
C THR A 334 11.85 -16.64 12.82
N ILE A 335 13.00 -16.54 12.16
CA ILE A 335 14.20 -17.35 12.39
C ILE A 335 15.00 -16.79 13.58
N ASP A 336 15.50 -17.69 14.42
CA ASP A 336 16.42 -17.38 15.51
C ASP A 336 17.75 -16.82 14.95
N PRO A 337 18.23 -15.63 15.36
CA PRO A 337 19.44 -15.06 14.80
C PRO A 337 20.69 -15.89 15.09
N SER A 338 20.68 -16.69 16.17
CA SER A 338 21.81 -17.55 16.53
C SER A 338 21.98 -18.75 15.59
N THR A 339 20.91 -19.14 14.88
CA THR A 339 20.94 -20.25 13.92
C THR A 339 21.25 -19.79 12.50
N ILE A 340 21.38 -18.47 12.26
CA ILE A 340 21.64 -17.94 10.92
C ILE A 340 23.13 -18.09 10.61
N PRO A 341 23.52 -18.93 9.62
CA PRO A 341 24.91 -19.02 9.21
C PRO A 341 25.38 -17.72 8.54
N SER A 342 26.63 -17.34 8.78
CA SER A 342 27.21 -16.19 8.09
C SER A 342 27.42 -16.49 6.60
N LEU A 343 27.23 -15.48 5.74
CA LEU A 343 27.45 -15.65 4.30
C LEU A 343 28.89 -16.12 3.96
N PRO A 344 29.96 -15.60 4.59
CA PRO A 344 31.32 -16.12 4.36
C PRO A 344 31.45 -17.59 4.74
N HIS A 345 30.84 -18.01 5.85
CA HIS A 345 30.85 -19.41 6.26
C HIS A 345 30.13 -20.30 5.24
N LEU A 346 28.92 -19.93 4.80
CA LEU A 346 28.21 -20.68 3.76
C LEU A 346 28.98 -20.78 2.45
N LYS A 347 29.66 -19.71 2.03
CA LYS A 347 30.51 -19.73 0.84
C LYS A 347 31.69 -20.69 1.00
N ALA A 348 32.31 -20.73 2.18
CA ALA A 348 33.45 -21.60 2.46
C ALA A 348 33.05 -23.09 2.49
N THR A 349 31.84 -23.40 2.97
CA THR A 349 31.34 -24.78 3.06
C THR A 349 30.63 -25.25 1.79
N SER A 350 30.34 -24.35 0.84
CA SER A 350 29.68 -24.71 -0.43
C SER A 350 30.67 -25.35 -1.42
N THR A 351 30.25 -26.48 -1.99
CA THR A 351 30.93 -27.20 -3.07
C THR A 351 30.23 -26.97 -4.41
N SER A 352 30.79 -27.49 -5.51
CA SER A 352 30.16 -27.42 -6.83
C SER A 352 28.81 -28.15 -6.93
N SER A 353 28.49 -29.01 -5.97
CA SER A 353 27.20 -29.72 -5.88
C SER A 353 26.23 -29.07 -4.90
N SER A 354 26.60 -27.96 -4.25
CA SER A 354 25.71 -27.23 -3.34
C SER A 354 24.76 -26.32 -4.11
N ALA A 355 23.57 -26.09 -3.57
CA ALA A 355 22.60 -25.14 -4.13
C ALA A 355 23.19 -23.73 -4.31
N SER A 356 22.70 -22.99 -5.30
CA SER A 356 23.25 -21.71 -5.68
C SER A 356 23.03 -20.64 -4.60
N ILE A 357 23.99 -19.72 -4.44
CA ILE A 357 23.80 -18.51 -3.62
C ILE A 357 23.36 -17.38 -4.53
N HIS A 358 22.10 -16.97 -4.42
CA HIS A 358 21.51 -15.96 -5.27
C HIS A 358 21.92 -14.55 -4.84
N SER A 359 21.97 -13.65 -5.81
CA SER A 359 22.15 -12.23 -5.54
C SER A 359 20.84 -11.63 -5.03
N ARG A 360 20.92 -10.89 -3.92
CA ARG A 360 19.73 -10.27 -3.32
C ARG A 360 19.08 -9.29 -4.31
N PRO A 361 17.80 -9.48 -4.66
CA PRO A 361 17.08 -8.51 -5.47
C PRO A 361 17.01 -7.15 -4.75
N GLY A 362 17.53 -6.11 -5.38
CA GLY A 362 17.58 -4.76 -4.81
C GLY A 362 16.26 -4.01 -5.00
N SER A 363 15.78 -3.30 -3.97
CA SER A 363 14.58 -2.46 -4.10
C SER A 363 14.67 -1.39 -5.20
N ARG A 364 15.88 -0.95 -5.57
CA ARG A 364 16.08 -0.04 -6.72
C ARG A 364 15.97 -0.75 -8.07
N GLN A 365 16.34 -2.03 -8.14
CA GLN A 365 16.29 -2.80 -9.39
C GLN A 365 14.84 -3.05 -9.81
N PHE A 366 13.96 -3.39 -8.87
CA PHE A 366 12.54 -3.55 -9.18
C PHE A 366 11.89 -2.24 -9.63
N SER A 367 12.14 -1.12 -8.93
CA SER A 367 11.61 0.18 -9.35
C SER A 367 12.17 0.63 -10.70
N GLN A 368 13.41 0.27 -11.04
CA GLN A 368 13.98 0.53 -12.37
C GLN A 368 13.35 -0.34 -13.44
N GLN A 369 13.19 -1.64 -13.21
CA GLN A 369 12.53 -2.55 -14.15
C GLN A 369 11.06 -2.18 -14.39
N GLU A 370 10.32 -1.74 -13.36
CA GLU A 370 8.96 -1.23 -13.52
C GLU A 370 8.93 0.02 -14.41
N VAL A 371 9.83 0.97 -14.18
CA VAL A 371 9.94 2.19 -15.01
C VAL A 371 10.37 1.85 -16.43
N GLU A 372 11.35 0.96 -16.61
CA GLU A 372 11.80 0.49 -17.92
C GLU A 372 10.68 -0.25 -18.67
N GLY A 373 9.90 -1.08 -17.98
CA GLY A 373 8.72 -1.76 -18.55
C GLY A 373 7.62 -0.79 -18.97
N MET A 374 7.33 0.23 -18.14
CA MET A 374 6.38 1.29 -18.51
C MET A 374 6.86 2.10 -19.71
N VAL A 375 8.14 2.46 -19.76
CA VAL A 375 8.73 3.16 -20.91
C VAL A 375 8.68 2.29 -22.16
N ALA A 376 8.99 1.00 -22.06
CA ALA A 376 8.91 0.07 -23.18
C ALA A 376 7.48 -0.08 -23.71
N ALA A 377 6.48 -0.22 -22.83
CA ALA A 377 5.07 -0.27 -23.21
C ALA A 377 4.61 1.04 -23.87
N GLN A 378 5.06 2.20 -23.36
CA GLN A 378 4.74 3.49 -23.95
C GLN A 378 5.38 3.67 -25.33
N VAL A 379 6.63 3.25 -25.51
CA VAL A 379 7.33 3.25 -26.80
C VAL A 379 6.62 2.35 -27.80
N GLN A 380 6.18 1.17 -27.36
CA GLN A 380 5.44 0.24 -28.22
C GLN A 380 4.08 0.80 -28.63
N ALA A 381 3.32 1.38 -27.70
CA ALA A 381 2.04 2.04 -28.01
C ALA A 381 2.23 3.23 -28.96
N GLN A 382 3.31 4.01 -28.81
CA GLN A 382 3.63 5.10 -29.76
C GLN A 382 3.97 4.56 -31.15
N MET A 383 4.73 3.46 -31.23
CA MET A 383 5.08 2.84 -32.51
C MET A 383 3.85 2.29 -33.23
N GLU A 384 2.94 1.63 -32.51
CA GLU A 384 1.67 1.14 -33.04
C GLU A 384 0.76 2.29 -33.52
N ALA A 385 0.69 3.38 -32.74
CA ALA A 385 -0.08 4.57 -33.13
C ALA A 385 0.50 5.26 -34.37
N GLN A 386 1.83 5.35 -34.49
CA GLN A 386 2.48 5.87 -35.70
C GLN A 386 2.18 5.01 -36.92
N ARG A 387 2.23 3.68 -36.77
CA ARG A 387 1.92 2.76 -37.86
C ARG A 387 0.46 2.91 -38.31
N GLN A 388 -0.49 2.98 -37.39
CA GLN A 388 -1.90 3.21 -37.70
C GLN A 388 -2.13 4.56 -38.38
N ALA A 389 -1.44 5.63 -37.95
CA ALA A 389 -1.53 6.94 -38.58
C ALA A 389 -0.97 6.93 -40.01
N GLN A 390 0.13 6.21 -40.25
CA GLN A 390 0.71 6.06 -41.58
C GLN A 390 -0.23 5.27 -42.52
N ASP A 391 -0.80 4.16 -42.04
CA ASP A 391 -1.76 3.37 -42.79
C ASP A 391 -3.02 4.18 -43.13
N ALA A 392 -3.52 4.99 -42.20
CA ALA A 392 -4.66 5.89 -42.43
C ALA A 392 -4.34 6.99 -43.46
N GLN A 393 -3.12 7.55 -43.45
CA GLN A 393 -2.70 8.52 -44.46
C GLN A 393 -2.63 7.90 -45.86
N ILE A 394 -2.09 6.69 -45.98
CA ILE A 394 -2.04 5.95 -47.26
C ILE A 394 -3.45 5.69 -47.77
N GLN A 395 -4.35 5.21 -46.92
CA GLN A 395 -5.76 4.98 -47.30
C GLN A 395 -6.46 6.26 -47.75
N ALA A 396 -6.24 7.39 -47.06
CA ALA A 396 -6.83 8.67 -47.44
C ALA A 396 -6.31 9.16 -48.81
N GLN A 397 -5.01 8.98 -49.10
CA GLN A 397 -4.44 9.33 -50.40
C GLN A 397 -5.01 8.47 -51.52
N VAL A 398 -5.10 7.15 -51.31
CA VAL A 398 -5.69 6.23 -52.29
C VAL A 398 -7.17 6.58 -52.53
N ALA A 399 -7.94 6.84 -51.47
CA ALA A 399 -9.34 7.24 -51.60
C ALA A 399 -9.50 8.54 -52.40
N THR A 400 -8.64 9.54 -52.13
CA THR A 400 -8.65 10.82 -52.86
C THR A 400 -8.30 10.62 -54.33
N GLN A 401 -7.30 9.78 -54.64
CA GLN A 401 -6.88 9.50 -56.01
C GLN A 401 -7.97 8.75 -56.81
N VAL A 402 -8.62 7.75 -56.18
CA VAL A 402 -9.74 7.02 -56.78
C VAL A 402 -10.92 7.97 -57.03
N GLN A 403 -11.24 8.85 -56.07
CA GLN A 403 -12.31 9.83 -56.24
C GLN A 403 -12.00 10.84 -57.36
N ALA A 404 -10.76 11.32 -57.46
CA ALA A 404 -10.33 12.22 -58.53
C ALA A 404 -10.37 11.54 -59.91
N GLN A 405 -9.94 10.27 -60.01
CA GLN A 405 -10.07 9.50 -61.25
C GLN A 405 -11.54 9.31 -61.66
N MET A 406 -12.41 8.98 -60.70
CA MET A 406 -13.84 8.79 -60.98
C MET A 406 -14.50 10.11 -61.45
N GLN A 407 -14.15 11.24 -60.84
CA GLN A 407 -14.62 12.56 -61.28
C GLN A 407 -14.10 12.92 -62.68
N ALA A 408 -12.83 12.66 -62.97
CA ALA A 408 -12.26 12.90 -64.29
C ALA A 408 -12.92 12.03 -65.37
N GLN A 409 -13.24 10.77 -65.06
CA GLN A 409 -13.95 9.87 -65.97
C GLN A 409 -15.38 10.35 -66.23
N MET A 410 -16.11 10.80 -65.20
CA MET A 410 -17.44 11.39 -65.36
C MET A 410 -17.41 12.67 -66.20
N ALA A 411 -16.44 13.56 -65.96
CA ALA A 411 -16.27 14.78 -66.75
C ALA A 411 -15.97 14.48 -68.22
N HIS A 412 -15.11 13.48 -68.48
CA HIS A 412 -14.81 13.05 -69.85
C HIS A 412 -16.05 12.49 -70.56
N MET A 413 -16.84 11.67 -69.86
CA MET A 413 -18.08 11.12 -70.40
C MET A 413 -19.11 12.21 -70.68
N GLN A 414 -19.27 13.19 -69.78
CA GLN A 414 -20.14 14.34 -70.01
C GLN A 414 -19.69 15.17 -71.22
N ALA A 415 -18.39 15.41 -71.37
CA ALA A 415 -17.84 16.13 -72.51
C ALA A 415 -18.08 15.39 -73.84
N GLN A 416 -17.90 14.07 -73.87
CA GLN A 416 -18.21 13.25 -75.05
C GLN A 416 -19.70 13.32 -75.41
N MET A 417 -20.58 13.23 -74.41
CA MET A 417 -22.03 13.30 -74.63
C MET A 417 -22.45 14.67 -75.17
N GLN A 418 -21.91 15.76 -74.61
CA GLN A 418 -22.15 17.11 -75.11
C GLN A 418 -21.61 17.32 -76.53
N ALA A 419 -20.43 16.77 -76.86
CA ALA A 419 -19.87 16.84 -78.20
C ALA A 419 -20.73 16.06 -79.22
N ALA A 420 -21.22 14.87 -78.85
CA ALA A 420 -22.14 14.10 -79.68
C ALA A 420 -23.47 14.83 -79.91
N GLN A 421 -24.03 15.47 -78.89
CA GLN A 421 -25.23 16.29 -79.03
C GLN A 421 -25.00 17.50 -79.95
N ARG A 422 -23.86 18.19 -79.83
CA ARG A 422 -23.51 19.29 -80.74
C ARG A 422 -23.38 18.81 -82.19
N ALA A 423 -22.72 17.68 -82.42
CA ALA A 423 -22.59 17.10 -83.75
C ALA A 423 -23.95 16.70 -84.35
N GLN A 424 -24.86 16.14 -83.54
CA GLN A 424 -26.24 15.87 -83.97
C GLN A 424 -26.99 17.16 -84.31
N TYR A 425 -26.83 18.21 -83.50
CA TYR A 425 -27.46 19.50 -83.74
C TYR A 425 -26.94 20.17 -85.02
N ASP A 426 -25.63 20.14 -85.25
CA ASP A 426 -24.99 20.67 -86.46
C ASP A 426 -25.42 19.89 -87.72
N HIS A 427 -25.57 18.57 -87.61
CA HIS A 427 -26.11 17.75 -88.69
C HIS A 427 -27.56 18.14 -89.03
N LEU A 428 -28.44 18.28 -88.02
CA LEU A 428 -29.82 18.76 -88.19
C LEU A 428 -29.86 20.17 -88.80
N ARG A 429 -28.98 21.07 -88.36
CA ARG A 429 -28.85 22.42 -88.89
C ARG A 429 -28.46 22.44 -90.36
N SER A 430 -27.53 21.58 -90.78
CA SER A 430 -27.13 21.45 -92.19
C SER A 430 -28.26 20.91 -93.08
N TYR A 431 -29.09 20.01 -92.54
CA TYR A 431 -30.25 19.44 -93.23
C TYR A 431 -31.40 20.45 -93.40
N LEU A 432 -31.67 21.25 -92.37
CA LEU A 432 -32.69 22.32 -92.41
C LEU A 432 -32.29 23.46 -93.35
N ALA A 433 -31.00 23.82 -93.39
CA ALA A 433 -30.47 24.80 -94.34
C ALA A 433 -30.62 24.35 -95.82
N ALA A 434 -30.57 23.04 -96.08
CA ALA A 434 -30.75 22.48 -97.42
C ALA A 434 -32.22 22.40 -97.88
N THR A 435 -33.19 22.49 -96.96
CA THR A 435 -34.63 22.32 -97.23
C THR A 435 -35.45 23.62 -97.18
N SER A 436 -34.80 24.79 -97.05
CA SER A 436 -35.44 26.11 -96.98
C SER A 436 -36.50 26.28 -95.87
N GLN A 437 -36.35 25.56 -94.76
CA GLN A 437 -37.06 25.85 -93.51
C GLN A 437 -36.09 26.45 -92.48
N GLU A 438 -36.52 27.51 -91.80
CA GLU A 438 -35.71 28.22 -90.81
C GLU A 438 -35.36 27.32 -89.62
N PRO A 439 -34.07 27.20 -89.23
CA PRO A 439 -33.67 26.32 -88.13
C PRO A 439 -33.99 26.95 -86.76
N PRO A 440 -34.39 26.17 -85.74
CA PRO A 440 -34.61 26.69 -84.39
C PRO A 440 -33.30 27.19 -83.77
N THR A 441 -33.36 28.32 -83.08
CA THR A 441 -32.22 29.13 -82.60
C THR A 441 -31.54 28.64 -81.31
N SER A 442 -31.80 27.41 -80.84
CA SER A 442 -31.11 26.86 -79.66
C SER A 442 -31.24 25.34 -79.57
N PRO A 443 -30.16 24.60 -79.24
CA PRO A 443 -30.30 23.20 -78.84
C PRO A 443 -31.20 23.09 -77.60
N PRO A 444 -32.06 22.07 -77.49
CA PRO A 444 -32.83 21.87 -76.28
C PRO A 444 -31.87 21.48 -75.15
N LEU A 445 -31.95 22.21 -74.03
CA LEU A 445 -31.33 21.79 -72.78
C LEU A 445 -31.96 20.45 -72.38
N PHE A 446 -31.16 19.39 -72.35
CA PHE A 446 -31.57 18.15 -71.70
C PHE A 446 -31.57 18.38 -70.19
N ASP A 447 -32.76 18.59 -69.61
CA ASP A 447 -32.93 18.74 -68.17
C ASP A 447 -32.86 17.36 -67.52
N LEU A 448 -31.76 17.08 -66.81
CA LEU A 448 -31.52 15.82 -66.10
C LEU A 448 -32.42 15.66 -64.85
N ALA A 449 -33.30 16.64 -64.56
CA ALA A 449 -34.29 16.54 -63.50
C ALA A 449 -35.25 15.34 -63.66
N PHE A 450 -35.45 14.80 -64.87
CA PHE A 450 -36.41 13.70 -65.09
C PHE A 450 -35.86 12.30 -64.76
N VAL A 451 -34.53 12.10 -64.68
CA VAL A 451 -33.96 10.78 -64.28
C VAL A 451 -33.85 10.64 -62.76
N ASN A 452 -33.79 11.75 -62.02
CA ASN A 452 -33.74 11.72 -60.55
C ASN A 452 -35.09 11.41 -59.88
N LEU A 453 -36.21 11.47 -60.61
CA LEU A 453 -37.54 11.15 -60.07
C LEU A 453 -37.85 9.64 -59.99
N GLN A 454 -36.99 8.76 -60.50
CA GLN A 454 -37.17 7.30 -60.40
C GLN A 454 -36.26 6.60 -59.38
N ILE A 455 -35.39 7.34 -58.66
CA ILE A 455 -34.63 6.82 -57.51
C ILE A 455 -35.27 7.25 -56.17
N GLU A 456 -36.43 7.90 -56.19
CA GLU A 456 -37.17 8.26 -54.97
C GLU A 456 -38.12 7.16 -54.44
N HIS A 457 -38.06 5.93 -54.95
CA HIS A 457 -38.86 4.81 -54.44
C HIS A 457 -37.99 3.58 -54.11
N ALA A 458 -37.14 3.69 -53.09
CA ALA A 458 -36.67 2.55 -52.32
C ALA A 458 -36.79 2.85 -50.81
N PRO A 459 -37.26 1.90 -49.97
CA PRO A 459 -37.71 2.21 -48.61
C PRO A 459 -36.53 2.50 -47.68
N GLN A 460 -36.74 3.50 -46.81
CA GLN A 460 -35.89 3.80 -45.65
C GLN A 460 -35.75 2.56 -44.74
N PRO A 461 -34.53 2.17 -44.30
CA PRO A 461 -34.40 1.21 -43.22
C PRO A 461 -34.76 1.88 -41.89
N SER A 462 -35.76 1.32 -41.21
CA SER A 462 -36.16 1.70 -39.86
C SER A 462 -35.09 1.33 -38.82
N PRO A 463 -35.01 2.04 -37.68
CA PRO A 463 -33.97 1.84 -36.68
C PRO A 463 -34.28 0.60 -35.84
N GLN A 464 -33.36 -0.35 -35.76
CA GLN A 464 -33.37 -1.40 -34.74
C GLN A 464 -32.19 -1.22 -33.78
N THR A 465 -32.58 -1.21 -32.51
CA THR A 465 -31.79 -1.16 -31.28
C THR A 465 -30.83 -2.35 -31.10
N PRO A 466 -29.83 -2.23 -30.20
CA PRO A 466 -28.68 -3.13 -30.13
C PRO A 466 -29.03 -4.42 -29.38
N ASN A 467 -28.57 -5.56 -29.91
CA ASN A 467 -28.59 -6.81 -29.18
C ASN A 467 -27.23 -7.09 -28.53
N CYS A 468 -27.33 -7.27 -27.22
CA CYS A 468 -26.40 -7.84 -26.27
C CYS A 468 -25.73 -9.12 -26.83
N VAL A 469 -24.41 -9.20 -26.69
CA VAL A 469 -23.65 -10.46 -26.82
C VAL A 469 -23.42 -10.97 -25.40
N THR A 470 -23.97 -12.16 -25.12
CA THR A 470 -23.52 -13.07 -24.07
C THR A 470 -22.14 -13.62 -24.37
#